data_AF-A0A958FBM1-F1
#
_entry.id   AF-A0A958FBM1-F1
#
_cell.length_a   1.000
_cell.length_b   1.000
_cell.length_c   1.000
_cell.angle_alpha   90.00
_cell.angle_beta   90.00
_cell.angle_gamma   90.00
#
_symmetry.space_group_name_H-M   'P 1'
#
loop_
_entity.id
_entity.type
_entity.pdbx_description
1 polymer ?
#
loop_
_entity_poly.entity_id
_entity_poly.type
_entity_poly.pdbx_seq_one_letter_code
_entity_poly.pdbx_strand_id
1 'polypeptide(L)' 'MRREIHTWWSPNLNKDMPTVAYGHYGFALLMFPTAAADFLEYERFQMIHTLAPQIEAGKCKVY' A
#
# COMPACT_ATOMS: atom_id res chain seq x y z
N MET A 1 -2.26 13.08 1.90
CA MET A 1 -1.53 11.83 1.61
C MET A 1 -1.73 11.45 0.17
N ARG A 2 -0.65 11.44 -0.61
CA ARG A 2 -0.67 10.91 -1.99
C ARG A 2 -1.04 9.44 -1.93
N ARG A 3 -2.07 9.04 -2.68
CA ARG A 3 -2.60 7.68 -2.73
C ARG A 3 -2.84 7.29 -4.19
N GLU A 4 -2.24 6.19 -4.63
CA GLU A 4 -2.37 5.72 -6.01
C GLU A 4 -2.66 4.22 -6.01
N ILE A 5 -3.69 3.81 -6.75
CA ILE A 5 -3.97 2.39 -6.97
C ILE A 5 -3.36 2.01 -8.32
N HIS A 6 -2.62 0.91 -8.32
CA HIS A 6 -2.03 0.30 -9.50
C HIS A 6 -2.54 -1.13 -9.63
N THR A 7 -2.88 -1.55 -10.83
CA THR A 7 -3.36 -2.91 -11.11
C THR A 7 -2.64 -3.45 -12.34
N TRP A 8 -2.25 -4.71 -12.30
CA TRP A 8 -1.75 -5.44 -13.46
C TRP A 8 -2.32 -6.86 -13.51
N TRP A 9 -2.40 -7.45 -14.70
CA TRP A 9 -2.76 -8.86 -14.86
C TRP A 9 -1.55 -9.77 -14.58
N SER A 10 -1.70 -10.76 -13.70
CA SER A 10 -0.68 -11.78 -13.45
C SER A 10 -0.99 -13.05 -14.24
N PRO A 11 -0.20 -13.41 -15.28
CA PRO A 11 -0.40 -14.65 -16.01
C PRO A 11 -0.12 -15.89 -15.14
N ASN A 12 0.81 -15.80 -14.18
CA ASN A 12 1.17 -16.90 -13.29
C ASN A 12 0.07 -17.24 -12.28
N LEU A 13 -0.73 -16.26 -11.87
CA LEU A 13 -1.83 -16.42 -10.92
C LEU A 13 -3.20 -16.39 -11.60
N ASN A 14 -3.24 -16.13 -12.91
CA ASN A 14 -4.43 -15.99 -13.73
C ASN A 14 -5.47 -15.05 -13.07
N LYS A 15 -5.01 -13.89 -12.57
CA LYS A 15 -5.86 -12.89 -11.91
C LYS A 15 -5.28 -11.48 -11.99
N ASP A 16 -6.14 -10.49 -11.77
CA ASP A 16 -5.72 -9.12 -11.51
C ASP A 16 -5.04 -8.98 -10.16
N MET A 17 -3.96 -8.19 -10.15
CA MET A 17 -3.14 -7.90 -8.99
C MET A 17 -3.22 -6.41 -8.67
N PRO A 18 -4.20 -6.00 -7.85
CA PRO A 18 -4.27 -4.63 -7.37
C PRO A 18 -3.29 -4.40 -6.22
N THR A 19 -2.70 -3.20 -6.18
CA THR A 19 -1.84 -2.68 -5.12
C THR A 19 -2.15 -1.21 -4.90
N VAL A 20 -1.76 -0.69 -3.74
CA VAL A 20 -1.92 0.73 -3.40
C VAL A 20 -0.57 1.28 -2.97
N ALA A 21 -0.26 2.50 -3.37
CA ALA A 21 0.92 3.21 -2.92
C ALA A 21 0.52 4.48 -2.14
N TYR A 22 1.14 4.68 -0.98
CA TYR A 22 0.97 5.86 -0.14
C TYR A 22 2.28 6.64 -0.01
N GLY A 23 2.20 7.95 -0.22
CA GLY A 23 3.34 8.84 -0.15
C GLY A 23 4.04 9.06 -1.48
N HIS A 24 5.10 9.87 -1.44
CA HIS A 24 5.78 10.36 -2.64
C HIS A 24 7.28 10.03 -2.65
N TYR A 25 7.92 9.83 -1.50
CA TYR A 25 9.35 9.57 -1.36
C TYR A 25 9.66 8.85 -0.04
N GLY A 26 10.84 8.25 0.09
CA GLY A 26 11.35 7.64 1.32
C GLY A 26 11.68 6.16 1.18
N PHE A 27 12.00 5.51 2.30
CA PHE A 27 12.23 4.06 2.35
C PHE A 27 10.98 3.29 1.88
N ALA A 28 11.16 2.35 0.95
CA ALA A 28 10.06 1.54 0.44
C ALA A 28 9.66 0.47 1.47
N LEU A 29 8.45 0.60 2.00
CA LEU A 29 7.85 -0.37 2.92
C LEU A 29 6.76 -1.15 2.19
N LEU A 30 7.03 -2.40 1.85
CA LEU A 30 6.06 -3.31 1.26
C LEU A 30 5.33 -4.07 2.37
N MET A 31 4.00 -4.04 2.31
CA MET A 31 3.12 -4.66 3.28
C MET A 31 2.28 -5.74 2.61
N PHE A 32 2.17 -6.89 3.27
CA PHE A 32 1.34 -7.99 2.80
C PHE A 32 0.09 -8.08 3.67
N PRO A 33 -1.12 -8.08 3.08
CA PRO A 33 -2.35 -8.26 3.83
C PRO A 33 -2.29 -9.50 4.73
N THR A 34 -2.80 -9.35 5.94
CA THR A 34 -3.05 -10.43 6.88
C THR A 34 -4.48 -10.95 6.73
N ALA A 35 -4.79 -12.08 7.38
CA ALA A 35 -6.15 -12.62 7.45
C ALA A 35 -6.87 -12.84 6.10
N ALA A 36 -6.12 -13.09 5.01
CA ALA A 36 -6.66 -13.24 3.66
C ALA A 36 -7.48 -12.02 3.15
N ALA A 37 -7.19 -10.83 3.68
CA ALA A 37 -7.80 -9.58 3.23
C ALA A 37 -7.18 -9.08 1.91
N ASP A 38 -7.73 -7.99 1.38
CA ASP A 38 -7.21 -7.32 0.18
C ASP A 38 -6.13 -6.26 0.51
N PHE A 39 -5.52 -5.70 -0.53
CA PHE A 39 -4.46 -4.68 -0.49
C PHE A 39 -4.82 -3.37 0.25
N LEU A 40 -6.08 -3.13 0.60
CA LEU A 40 -6.54 -1.95 1.35
C LEU A 40 -6.76 -2.23 2.85
N GLU A 41 -6.41 -3.43 3.33
CA GLU A 41 -6.56 -3.81 4.75
C GLU A 41 -5.95 -2.77 5.69
N TYR A 42 -4.69 -2.40 5.49
CA TYR A 42 -3.98 -1.48 6.40
C TYR A 42 -4.57 -0.06 6.40
N GLU A 43 -5.23 0.35 5.33
CA GLU A 43 -5.98 1.61 5.29
C GLU A 43 -7.26 1.50 6.11
N ARG A 44 -8.05 0.44 5.89
CA ARG A 44 -9.29 0.19 6.65
C ARG A 44 -9.04 0.07 8.15
N PHE A 45 -7.97 -0.63 8.53
CA PHE A 45 -7.58 -0.84 9.92
C PHE A 45 -6.67 0.26 10.48
N GLN A 46 -6.68 1.46 9.88
CA GLN A 46 -6.07 2.69 10.40
C GLN A 46 -4.54 2.71 10.51
N MET A 47 -3.84 1.67 10.09
CA MET A 47 -2.37 1.65 10.14
C MET A 47 -1.76 2.72 9.23
N ILE A 48 -2.30 2.91 8.03
CA ILE A 48 -1.84 3.99 7.14
C ILE A 48 -2.09 5.36 7.76
N HIS A 49 -3.22 5.55 8.46
CA HIS A 49 -3.51 6.79 9.18
C HIS A 49 -2.48 7.05 10.29
N THR A 50 -2.11 6.02 11.06
CA THR A 50 -1.04 6.12 12.08
C THR A 50 0.32 6.48 11.48
N LEU A 51 0.64 5.97 10.29
CA LEU A 51 1.91 6.24 9.59
C LEU A 51 1.91 7.56 8.79
N ALA A 52 0.77 8.25 8.69
CA ALA A 52 0.63 9.44 7.86
C ALA A 52 1.72 10.51 8.13
N PRO A 53 2.09 10.85 9.39
CA PRO A 53 3.15 11.83 9.63
C PRO A 53 4.51 11.43 9.03
N GLN A 54 4.86 10.14 9.06
CA GLN A 54 6.10 9.62 8.49
C GLN A 54 6.06 9.57 6.97
N ILE A 55 4.90 9.21 6.41
CA ILE A 55 4.66 9.15 4.96
C ILE A 55 4.73 10.56 4.35
N GLU A 56 4.06 11.54 4.97
CA GLU A 56 4.05 12.93 4.49
C GLU A 56 5.40 13.61 4.64
N ALA A 57 6.15 13.28 5.70
CA ALA A 57 7.52 13.74 5.88
C ALA A 57 8.52 13.10 4.90
N GLY A 58 8.07 12.21 4.00
CA GLY A 58 8.93 11.52 3.02
C GLY A 58 9.92 10.55 3.66
N LYS A 59 9.66 10.08 4.89
CA LYS A 59 10.52 9.11 5.57
C LYS A 59 10.32 7.70 5.02
N CYS A 60 9.08 7.37 4.65
CA CYS A 60 8.75 6.11 4.00
C CYS A 60 7.68 6.31 2.91
N LYS A 61 7.71 5.40 1.94
CA LYS A 61 6.66 5.21 0.95
C LYS A 61 6.11 3.80 1.12
N VAL A 62 4.81 3.68 1.35
CA VAL A 62 4.16 2.43 1.76
C VAL A 62 3.43 1.81 0.57
N TYR A 63 3.53 0.49 0.42
CA TYR A 63 2.96 -0.31 -0.66
C TYR A 63 2.20 -1.51 -0.10
#